data_AF-A0A7S1GFP5-F1
#
_entry.id   AF-A0A7S1GFP5-F1
#
_cell.length_a   1.000
_cell.length_b   1.000
_cell.length_c   1.000
_cell.angle_alpha   90.00
_cell.angle_beta   90.00
_cell.angle_gamma   90.00
#
_symmetry.space_group_name_H-M   'P 1'
#
loop_
_entity.id
_entity.type
_entity.pdbx_description
1 polymer ?
#
loop_
_entity_poly.entity_id
_entity_poly.type
_entity_poly.pdbx_seq_one_letter_code
_entity_poly.pdbx_strand_id
1 'polypeptide(L)'
;AVSDGNVLLGSNTNIEAYDLSQCVPEMVIPDVVISEPNCLVVNVTLDSYPSDTTWQIEDSDGNAVASNTPYDESMAATTQVEEVCDLSDGGYTFAIFDEYEDGMCCKWGEGSYTLSTKNGLTIASGGEFGASEK
;
A
#
# COMPACT_ATOMS: atom_id res chain seq x y z
N ALA A 1 -39.64 -28.35 14.37
CA ALA A 1 -38.55 -28.27 13.38
C ALA A 1 -37.69 -27.09 13.77
N VAL A 2 -36.38 -27.31 13.90
CA VAL A 2 -35.39 -26.31 14.32
C VAL A 2 -34.56 -25.98 13.07
N SER A 3 -34.60 -24.72 12.64
CA SER A 3 -33.56 -23.96 11.93
C SER A 3 -34.14 -22.54 11.91
N ASP A 4 -33.51 -21.50 12.43
CA ASP A 4 -32.14 -21.10 12.23
C ASP A 4 -31.58 -20.55 13.54
N GLY A 5 -30.58 -21.25 14.09
CA GLY A 5 -29.92 -20.85 15.31
C GLY A 5 -29.32 -19.46 15.19
N ASN A 6 -29.84 -18.51 15.97
CA ASN A 6 -29.03 -17.68 16.86
C ASN A 6 -29.90 -17.15 18.01
N VAL A 7 -29.49 -17.53 19.22
CA VAL A 7 -30.06 -17.13 20.51
C VAL A 7 -29.23 -15.97 21.04
N LEU A 8 -29.85 -14.83 21.33
CA LEU A 8 -29.21 -13.78 22.13
C LEU A 8 -29.39 -14.13 23.61
N LEU A 9 -28.32 -14.51 24.28
CA LEU A 9 -28.29 -14.57 25.75
C LEU A 9 -27.84 -13.22 26.27
N GLY A 10 -28.80 -12.35 26.60
CA GLY A 10 -28.61 -11.14 27.37
C GLY A 10 -29.43 -11.21 28.66
N SER A 11 -28.75 -11.19 29.80
CA SER A 11 -29.36 -11.26 31.13
C SER A 11 -29.98 -9.92 31.54
N ASN A 12 -31.15 -9.57 31.02
CA ASN A 12 -31.83 -8.33 31.42
C ASN A 12 -33.34 -8.54 31.31
N THR A 13 -33.99 -8.81 32.44
CA THR A 13 -35.45 -8.77 32.57
C THR A 13 -35.95 -7.38 32.20
N ASN A 14 -36.57 -7.24 31.03
CA ASN A 14 -37.69 -6.33 30.72
C ASN A 14 -38.04 -6.51 29.24
N ILE A 15 -38.99 -7.40 28.95
CA ILE A 15 -39.61 -7.48 27.63
C ILE A 15 -40.79 -6.51 27.65
N GLU A 16 -40.55 -5.28 27.21
CA GLU A 16 -41.64 -4.43 26.73
C GLU A 16 -41.90 -4.83 25.27
N ALA A 17 -43.14 -5.20 24.98
CA ALA A 17 -43.58 -5.49 23.62
C ALA A 17 -43.54 -4.19 22.80
N TYR A 18 -42.62 -4.11 21.84
CA TYR A 18 -42.58 -3.01 20.89
C TYR A 18 -43.74 -3.14 19.91
N ASP A 19 -44.58 -2.10 19.84
CA ASP A 19 -45.65 -1.95 18.85
C ASP A 19 -45.04 -1.76 17.45
N LEU A 20 -45.13 -2.79 16.61
CA LEU A 20 -44.59 -2.80 15.25
C LEU A 20 -45.46 -2.01 14.24
N SER A 21 -46.50 -1.30 14.68
CA SER A 21 -47.31 -0.44 13.80
C SER A 21 -46.66 0.92 13.49
N GLN A 22 -45.54 1.24 14.14
CA GLN A 22 -44.72 2.42 13.83
C GLN A 22 -43.44 2.01 13.10
N CYS A 23 -43.59 1.35 11.95
CA CYS A 23 -42.51 1.21 10.99
C CYS A 23 -42.19 2.59 10.40
N VAL A 24 -41.23 3.28 11.01
CA VAL A 24 -40.52 4.39 10.37
C VAL A 24 -39.85 3.79 9.12
N PRO A 25 -40.03 4.38 7.92
CA PRO A 25 -39.46 3.83 6.69
C PRO A 25 -37.94 3.71 6.84
N GLU A 26 -37.41 2.57 6.39
CA GLU A 26 -35.99 2.24 6.21
C GLU A 26 -35.02 3.35 6.62
N MET A 27 -34.51 3.25 7.85
CA MET A 27 -33.32 3.98 8.26
C MET A 27 -32.16 3.46 7.39
N VAL A 28 -31.89 4.15 6.29
CA VAL A 28 -30.62 4.03 5.57
C VAL A 28 -29.54 4.42 6.58
N ILE A 29 -28.90 3.41 7.17
CA ILE A 29 -27.60 3.61 7.80
C ILE A 29 -26.70 4.05 6.65
N PRO A 30 -26.14 5.27 6.65
CA PRO A 30 -25.11 5.58 5.67
C PRO A 30 -24.06 4.49 5.83
N ASP A 31 -23.76 3.77 4.76
CA ASP A 31 -22.69 2.78 4.75
C ASP A 31 -21.52 3.40 5.51
N VAL A 32 -21.04 2.71 6.54
CA VAL A 32 -19.77 3.08 7.17
C VAL A 32 -18.75 2.97 6.04
N VAL A 33 -18.47 4.09 5.37
CA VAL A 33 -17.49 4.18 4.31
C VAL A 33 -16.15 4.09 5.01
N ILE A 34 -15.71 2.86 5.29
CA ILE A 34 -14.32 2.62 5.63
C ILE A 34 -13.58 2.85 4.32
N SER A 35 -13.09 4.08 4.13
CA SER A 35 -12.15 4.37 3.05
C SER A 35 -10.94 3.48 3.30
N GLU A 36 -10.65 2.57 2.36
CA GLU A 36 -9.39 1.84 2.40
C GLU A 36 -8.24 2.86 2.38
N PRO A 37 -7.16 2.61 3.15
CA PRO A 37 -6.05 3.55 3.18
C PRO A 37 -5.45 3.71 1.78
N ASN A 38 -5.09 4.93 1.42
CA ASN A 38 -4.32 5.17 0.21
C ASN A 38 -2.94 4.55 0.39
N CYS A 39 -2.62 3.58 -0.47
CA CYS A 39 -1.35 2.88 -0.41
C CYS A 39 -0.64 2.90 -1.76
N LEU A 40 0.67 3.13 -1.69
CA LEU A 40 1.63 2.92 -2.77
C LEU A 40 2.38 1.62 -2.51
N VAL A 41 2.65 0.87 -3.57
CA VAL A 41 3.42 -0.37 -3.57
C VAL A 41 4.67 -0.16 -4.40
N VAL A 42 5.82 -0.22 -3.75
CA VAL A 42 7.15 -0.18 -4.37
C VAL A 42 7.62 -1.62 -4.54
N ASN A 43 7.78 -2.04 -5.78
CA ASN A 43 8.36 -3.34 -6.14
C ASN A 43 9.72 -3.09 -6.77
N VAL A 44 10.78 -3.70 -6.23
CA VAL A 44 12.15 -3.56 -6.75
C VAL A 44 12.73 -4.95 -6.96
N THR A 45 12.99 -5.30 -8.22
CA THR A 45 13.85 -6.44 -8.55
C THR A 45 15.28 -5.95 -8.58
N LEU A 46 16.10 -6.47 -7.68
CA LEU A 46 17.48 -6.06 -7.50
C LEU A 46 18.38 -6.73 -8.54
N ASP A 47 19.46 -6.05 -8.91
CA ASP A 47 20.47 -6.56 -9.81
C ASP A 47 21.59 -7.29 -9.02
N SER A 48 22.84 -7.31 -9.51
CA SER A 48 23.94 -7.92 -8.75
C SER A 48 24.50 -7.04 -7.63
N TYR A 49 24.12 -5.75 -7.55
CA TYR A 49 24.63 -4.79 -6.56
C TYR A 49 23.47 -4.11 -5.80
N PRO A 50 22.72 -4.89 -5.01
CA PRO A 50 21.53 -4.39 -4.32
C PRO A 50 21.82 -3.25 -3.33
N SER A 51 23.04 -3.18 -2.76
CA SER A 51 23.39 -2.14 -1.78
C SER A 51 23.49 -0.74 -2.39
N ASP A 52 23.64 -0.65 -3.71
CA ASP A 52 23.72 0.62 -4.43
C ASP A 52 22.33 1.26 -4.62
N THR A 53 21.27 0.45 -4.50
CA THR A 53 19.89 0.87 -4.76
C THR A 53 19.20 1.42 -3.51
N THR A 54 18.72 2.65 -3.60
CA THR A 54 17.80 3.25 -2.61
C THR A 54 16.65 3.98 -3.28
N TRP A 55 15.57 4.22 -2.55
CA TRP A 55 14.42 4.99 -3.00
C TRP A 55 13.79 5.76 -1.85
N GLN A 56 13.06 6.81 -2.21
CA GLN A 56 12.28 7.62 -1.27
C GLN A 56 10.95 8.06 -1.91
N ILE A 57 9.97 8.33 -1.06
CA ILE A 57 8.71 8.97 -1.43
C ILE A 57 8.58 10.24 -0.59
N GLU A 58 8.36 11.37 -1.26
CA GLU A 58 8.16 12.68 -0.64
C GLU A 58 6.72 13.17 -0.88
N ASP A 59 6.15 13.87 0.09
CA ASP A 59 4.91 14.62 -0.08
C ASP A 59 5.13 15.90 -0.92
N SER A 60 4.04 16.64 -1.19
CA SER A 60 4.10 17.88 -1.97
C SER A 60 4.91 19.01 -1.33
N ASP A 61 5.16 18.93 -0.02
CA ASP A 61 5.95 19.91 0.73
C ASP A 61 7.45 19.50 0.77
N GLY A 62 7.80 18.35 0.19
CA GLY A 62 9.15 17.81 0.14
C GLY A 62 9.56 17.05 1.41
N ASN A 63 8.61 16.66 2.26
CA ASN A 63 8.92 15.82 3.42
C ASN A 63 8.93 14.36 2.99
N ALA A 64 9.98 13.62 3.36
CA ALA A 64 10.03 12.18 3.17
C ALA A 64 8.95 11.48 4.01
N VAL A 65 8.04 10.78 3.34
CA VAL A 65 6.98 9.97 3.98
C VAL A 65 7.35 8.49 4.05
N ALA A 66 8.25 8.04 3.16
CA ALA A 66 8.83 6.70 3.19
C ALA A 66 10.18 6.68 2.46
N SER A 67 11.04 5.75 2.84
CA SER A 67 12.33 5.47 2.18
C SER A 67 12.84 4.12 2.63
N ASN A 68 13.67 3.46 1.82
CA ASN A 68 14.42 2.29 2.26
C ASN A 68 15.83 2.68 2.77
N THR A 69 16.51 1.69 3.36
CA THR A 69 17.97 1.69 3.49
C THR A 69 18.57 0.84 2.36
N PRO A 70 19.87 1.02 2.04
CA PRO A 70 20.59 0.11 1.15
C PRO A 70 20.27 -1.36 1.42
N TYR A 71 20.01 -2.13 0.36
CA TYR A 71 19.69 -3.55 0.49
C TYR A 71 20.94 -4.38 0.80
N ASP A 72 20.76 -5.54 1.42
CA ASP A 72 21.86 -6.45 1.71
C ASP A 72 22.34 -7.16 0.43
N GLU A 73 23.66 -7.31 0.26
CA GLU A 73 24.29 -8.00 -0.87
C GLU A 73 23.74 -9.41 -1.12
N SER A 74 23.30 -10.10 -0.07
CA SER A 74 22.68 -11.43 -0.20
C SER A 74 21.32 -11.44 -0.90
N MET A 75 20.72 -10.27 -1.14
CA MET A 75 19.43 -10.10 -1.82
C MET A 75 19.57 -9.89 -3.33
N ALA A 76 20.77 -9.99 -3.90
CA ALA A 76 20.99 -9.88 -5.34
C ALA A 76 20.04 -10.80 -6.14
N ALA A 77 19.54 -10.30 -7.28
CA ALA A 77 18.59 -10.99 -8.16
C ALA A 77 17.27 -11.44 -7.48
N THR A 78 16.86 -10.76 -6.40
CA THR A 78 15.56 -10.99 -5.74
C THR A 78 14.65 -9.78 -5.87
N THR A 79 13.34 -10.00 -5.70
CA THR A 79 12.34 -8.93 -5.69
C THR A 79 11.93 -8.57 -4.27
N GLN A 80 12.05 -7.30 -3.94
CA GLN A 80 11.59 -6.69 -2.70
C GLN A 80 10.29 -5.94 -2.94
N VAL A 81 9.36 -6.02 -1.99
CA VAL A 81 8.05 -5.37 -2.08
C VAL A 81 7.77 -4.65 -0.78
N GLU A 82 7.54 -3.34 -0.87
CA GLU A 82 7.18 -2.48 0.25
C GLU A 82 5.87 -1.76 -0.03
N GLU A 83 4.96 -1.81 0.95
CA GLU A 83 3.66 -1.15 0.89
C GLU A 83 3.64 0.02 1.88
N VAL A 84 3.41 1.22 1.36
CA VAL A 84 3.33 2.47 2.13
C VAL A 84 1.88 2.92 2.14
N CYS A 85 1.23 2.82 3.28
CA CYS A 85 -0.19 3.11 3.49
C CYS A 85 -0.43 4.35 4.34
N ASP A 86 -1.71 4.65 4.57
CA ASP A 86 -2.18 5.80 5.37
C ASP A 86 -1.69 7.15 4.81
N LEU A 87 -1.48 7.19 3.50
CA LEU A 87 -1.12 8.41 2.78
C LEU A 87 -2.33 9.35 2.71
N SER A 88 -2.10 10.61 3.06
CA SER A 88 -3.11 11.65 2.88
C SER A 88 -3.37 11.90 1.40
N ASP A 89 -4.56 12.40 1.07
CA ASP A 89 -4.84 12.82 -0.30
C ASP A 89 -3.87 13.94 -0.71
N GLY A 90 -3.14 13.75 -1.81
CA GLY A 90 -2.12 14.69 -2.23
C GLY A 90 -1.26 14.19 -3.39
N GLY A 91 -0.32 15.04 -3.79
CA GLY A 91 0.73 14.68 -4.74
C GLY A 91 1.92 14.10 -4.01
N TYR A 92 2.51 13.06 -4.59
CA TYR A 92 3.71 12.40 -4.08
C TYR A 92 4.76 12.32 -5.18
N THR A 93 6.03 12.43 -4.79
CA THR A 93 7.18 12.21 -5.68
C THR A 93 7.90 10.95 -5.23
N PHE A 94 8.02 9.98 -6.14
CA PHE A 94 8.91 8.84 -5.95
C PHE A 94 10.27 9.17 -6.56
N ALA A 95 11.34 8.73 -5.92
CA ALA A 95 12.68 8.80 -6.50
C ALA A 95 13.43 7.53 -6.17
N ILE A 96 14.12 6.96 -7.15
CA ILE A 96 15.05 5.84 -6.99
C ILE A 96 16.45 6.30 -7.36
N PHE A 97 17.45 5.78 -6.67
CA PHE A 97 18.85 6.17 -6.75
C PHE A 97 19.75 4.96 -6.85
N ASP A 98 20.86 5.14 -7.54
CA ASP A 98 21.94 4.16 -7.70
C ASP A 98 23.28 4.85 -7.42
N GLU A 99 24.07 4.30 -6.49
CA GLU A 99 25.31 4.94 -6.02
C GLU A 99 26.41 4.98 -7.09
N TYR A 100 26.47 3.98 -7.97
CA TYR A 100 27.48 3.90 -9.04
C TYR A 100 27.04 4.52 -10.37
N GLU A 101 25.81 5.03 -10.41
CA GLU A 101 25.20 5.74 -11.53
C GLU A 101 25.10 4.91 -12.82
N ASP A 102 25.10 3.58 -12.72
CA ASP A 102 24.85 2.69 -13.85
C ASP A 102 23.44 2.07 -13.84
N GLY A 103 22.68 2.35 -12.78
CA GLY A 103 21.31 1.90 -12.62
C GLY A 103 21.24 0.39 -12.38
N MET A 104 20.02 -0.14 -12.35
CA MET A 104 19.82 -1.54 -11.98
C MET A 104 19.81 -2.50 -13.19
N CYS A 105 19.85 -1.98 -14.43
CA CYS A 105 19.73 -2.83 -15.61
C CYS A 105 20.95 -2.91 -16.51
N CYS A 106 21.25 -4.19 -16.75
CA CYS A 106 21.37 -4.91 -18.03
C CYS A 106 22.76 -5.51 -18.14
N LYS A 107 23.76 -4.73 -17.73
CA LYS A 107 25.16 -5.17 -17.71
C LYS A 107 25.49 -5.98 -16.47
N TRP A 108 24.92 -5.62 -15.33
CA TRP A 108 25.20 -6.22 -14.03
C TRP A 108 24.02 -6.94 -13.41
N GLY A 109 22.97 -7.21 -14.19
CA GLY A 109 21.78 -7.89 -13.74
C GLY A 109 20.55 -7.31 -14.41
N GLU A 110 19.42 -8.00 -14.28
CA GLU A 110 18.15 -7.57 -14.84
C GLU A 110 17.29 -6.98 -13.71
N GLY A 111 17.79 -5.90 -13.10
CA GLY A 111 17.08 -5.17 -12.08
C GLY A 111 16.06 -4.20 -12.65
N SER A 112 15.00 -3.93 -11.89
CA SER A 112 13.90 -3.06 -12.28
C SER A 112 13.10 -2.61 -11.07
N TYR A 113 12.32 -1.54 -11.21
CA TYR A 113 11.32 -1.15 -10.22
C TYR A 113 9.95 -0.92 -10.84
N THR A 114 8.93 -0.97 -10.01
CA THR A 114 7.58 -0.53 -10.32
C THR A 114 6.96 0.13 -9.09
N LEU A 115 6.41 1.33 -9.30
CA LEU A 115 5.53 2.00 -8.34
C LEU A 115 4.09 1.79 -8.81
N SER A 116 3.24 1.27 -7.95
CA SER A 116 1.81 1.12 -8.24
C SER A 116 0.95 1.48 -7.05
N THR A 117 -0.34 1.71 -7.27
CA THR A 117 -1.31 1.75 -6.17
C THR A 117 -1.66 0.33 -5.74
N LYS A 118 -2.20 0.16 -4.53
CA LYS A 118 -2.67 -1.14 -4.03
C LYS A 118 -3.70 -1.85 -4.92
N ASN A 119 -4.46 -1.11 -5.72
CA ASN A 119 -5.42 -1.68 -6.66
C ASN A 119 -4.78 -2.18 -7.98
N GLY A 120 -3.46 -2.04 -8.14
CA GLY A 120 -2.70 -2.53 -9.29
C GLY A 120 -2.50 -1.52 -10.40
N LEU A 121 -2.92 -0.26 -10.25
CA LEU A 121 -2.57 0.80 -11.21
C LEU A 121 -1.07 1.12 -11.11
N THR A 122 -0.30 0.79 -12.14
CA THR A 122 1.09 1.22 -12.29
C THR A 122 1.18 2.72 -12.53
N ILE A 123 2.00 3.40 -11.73
CA ILE A 123 2.28 4.83 -11.79
C ILE A 123 3.60 5.07 -12.51
N ALA A 124 4.64 4.30 -12.16
CA ALA A 124 5.97 4.38 -12.77
C ALA A 124 6.62 3.01 -12.80
N SER A 125 7.56 2.81 -13.72
CA SER A 125 8.38 1.61 -13.83
C SER A 125 9.64 1.91 -14.62
N GLY A 126 10.77 1.33 -14.22
CA GLY A 126 12.06 1.57 -14.85
C GLY A 126 13.14 0.59 -14.39
N GLY A 127 14.38 0.90 -14.70
CA GLY A 127 15.55 0.08 -14.38
C GLY A 127 16.83 0.56 -15.07
N GLU A 128 16.69 1.19 -16.25
CA GLU A 128 17.78 1.84 -16.98
C GLU A 128 17.82 3.34 -16.65
N PHE A 129 18.53 3.70 -15.58
CA PHE A 129 18.79 5.09 -15.20
C PHE A 129 20.27 5.26 -14.81
N GLY A 130 20.72 6.51 -14.67
CA GLY A 130 22.06 6.80 -14.16
C GLY A 130 22.05 6.87 -12.65
N ALA A 131 22.38 8.03 -12.08
CA ALA A 131 22.35 8.25 -10.64
C ALA A 131 20.94 8.16 -10.01
N SER A 132 19.89 8.54 -10.76
CA SER A 132 18.52 8.56 -10.23
C SER A 132 17.44 8.67 -11.31
N GLU A 133 16.22 8.28 -10.97
CA GLU A 133 14.99 8.54 -11.72
C GLU A 133 13.86 9.00 -10.77
N LYS A 134 12.94 9.84 -11.26
CA LYS A 134 11.83 10.44 -10.50
C LYS A 134 10.52 10.40 -11.29
#